data_AF-A0A7J8MXM4-F1
#
_entry.id   AF-A0A7J8MXM4-F1
#
_cell.length_a   1.000
_cell.length_b   1.000
_cell.length_c   1.000
_cell.angle_alpha   90.00
_cell.angle_beta   90.00
_cell.angle_gamma   90.00
#
_symmetry.space_group_name_H-M   'P 1'
#
loop_
_entity.id
_entity.type
_entity.pdbx_description
1 polymer ?
#
loop_
_entity_poly.entity_id
_entity_poly.type
_entity_poly.pdbx_seq_one_letter_code
_entity_poly.pdbx_strand_id
1 'polypeptide(L)'
;MVRLLKAIYHPRNQYLLQLDSGSSDYERENLGFLIESETVLQTFGNVNVEGKSYAVNKMGSSALAATLHAAALLLKINSDWDWFIPLSASSYPLMNQDDLLHAFTFLPRDLNFIDYVSNPGWKQRGEVNRIVVDPNLYYKSNTPINYDVETRKPDAFEIF
;
A
#
# COMPACT_ATOMS: atom_id res chain seq x y z
N MET A 1 12.12 6.03 1.85
CA MET A 1 11.77 4.74 1.20
C MET A 1 12.94 3.78 1.08
N VAL A 2 14.09 4.15 0.49
CA VAL A 2 15.24 3.24 0.29
C VAL A 2 15.73 2.57 1.58
N ARG A 3 15.80 3.32 2.69
CA ARG A 3 16.16 2.76 4.01
C ARG A 3 15.21 1.65 4.48
N LEU A 4 13.91 1.80 4.24
CA LEU A 4 12.92 0.79 4.57
C LEU A 4 13.14 -0.45 3.70
N LEU A 5 13.24 -0.28 2.37
CA LEU A 5 13.49 -1.38 1.44
C LEU A 5 14.70 -2.21 1.88
N LYS A 6 15.83 -1.58 2.17
CA LYS A 6 17.04 -2.26 2.65
C LYS A 6 16.82 -3.04 3.95
N ALA A 7 15.99 -2.52 4.85
CA ALA A 7 15.72 -3.16 6.15
C ALA A 7 14.83 -4.40 6.03
N ILE A 8 13.95 -4.46 5.02
CA ILE A 8 13.00 -5.56 4.80
C ILE A 8 13.40 -6.46 3.62
N TYR A 9 14.54 -6.20 2.97
CA TYR A 9 14.93 -6.87 1.74
C TYR A 9 15.28 -8.34 1.99
N HIS A 10 14.72 -9.23 1.16
CA HIS A 10 15.07 -10.64 1.11
C HIS A 10 14.87 -11.15 -0.32
N PRO A 11 15.79 -11.99 -0.86
CA PRO A 11 15.78 -12.42 -2.25
C PRO A 11 14.57 -13.27 -2.66
N ARG A 12 13.85 -13.86 -1.70
CA ARG A 12 12.64 -14.66 -1.94
C ARG A 12 11.34 -13.86 -1.94
N ASN A 13 11.39 -12.58 -1.61
CA ASN A 13 10.21 -11.72 -1.58
C ASN A 13 10.11 -10.91 -2.86
N GLN A 14 8.95 -10.26 -3.06
CA GLN A 14 8.75 -9.30 -4.13
C GLN A 14 8.40 -7.93 -3.58
N TYR A 15 8.92 -6.89 -4.23
CA TYR A 15 8.73 -5.51 -3.83
C TYR A 15 8.23 -4.68 -5.01
N LEU A 16 7.18 -3.91 -4.77
CA LEU A 16 6.69 -2.90 -5.69
C LEU A 16 6.72 -1.54 -4.97
N LEU A 17 7.42 -0.59 -5.56
CA LEU A 17 7.57 0.76 -5.03
C LEU A 17 6.72 1.72 -5.86
N GLN A 18 5.80 2.39 -5.18
CA GLN A 18 4.90 3.36 -5.79
C GLN A 18 5.18 4.74 -5.21
N LEU A 19 5.32 5.71 -6.10
CA LEU A 19 5.42 7.13 -5.76
C LEU A 19 4.15 7.82 -6.25
N ASP A 20 3.52 8.59 -5.37
CA ASP A 20 2.30 9.32 -5.70
C ASP A 20 2.59 10.52 -6.63
N SER A 21 1.53 11.22 -7.03
CA SER A 21 1.65 12.42 -7.86
C SER A 21 2.29 13.63 -7.17
N GLY A 22 2.51 13.56 -5.86
CA GLY A 22 3.27 14.56 -5.11
C GLY A 22 4.78 14.44 -5.36
N SER A 23 5.23 13.29 -5.86
CA SER A 23 6.62 13.05 -6.23
C SER A 23 6.88 13.48 -7.67
N SER A 24 8.01 14.16 -7.88
CA SER A 24 8.46 14.58 -9.21
C SER A 24 8.92 13.39 -10.07
N ASP A 25 8.92 13.56 -11.39
CA ASP A 25 9.47 12.55 -12.30
C ASP A 25 10.96 12.29 -12.03
N TYR A 26 11.71 13.35 -11.65
CA TYR A 26 13.11 13.23 -11.23
C TYR A 26 13.26 12.32 -10.00
N GLU A 27 12.43 12.46 -8.97
CA GLU A 27 12.50 11.59 -7.78
C GLU A 27 12.21 10.12 -8.13
N ARG A 28 11.30 9.88 -9.08
CA ARG A 28 10.97 8.54 -9.56
C ARG A 28 12.10 7.92 -10.37
N GLU A 29 12.68 8.68 -11.29
CA GLU A 29 13.84 8.26 -12.07
C GLU A 29 15.04 7.99 -11.16
N ASN A 30 15.30 8.90 -10.21
CA ASN A 30 16.38 8.74 -9.24
C ASN A 30 16.17 7.50 -8.35
N LEU A 31 14.92 7.19 -7.96
CA LEU A 31 14.63 5.95 -7.25
C LEU A 31 14.96 4.72 -8.08
N GLY A 32 14.57 4.72 -9.37
CA GLY A 32 14.93 3.65 -10.31
C GLY A 32 16.44 3.47 -10.41
N PHE A 33 17.17 4.56 -10.62
CA PHE A 33 18.63 4.56 -10.66
C PHE A 33 19.26 4.01 -9.37
N LEU A 34 18.76 4.43 -8.19
CA LEU A 34 19.26 3.94 -6.91
C LEU A 34 19.08 2.43 -6.76
N ILE A 35 17.97 1.87 -7.25
CA ILE A 35 17.72 0.42 -7.20
C ILE A 35 18.61 -0.32 -8.17
N GLU A 36 18.80 0.20 -9.38
CA GLU A 36 19.71 -0.39 -10.38
C GLU A 36 21.19 -0.31 -9.96
N SER A 37 21.56 0.68 -9.16
CA SER A 37 22.93 0.85 -8.67
C SER A 37 23.32 -0.19 -7.59
N GLU A 38 22.34 -0.83 -6.95
CA GLU A 38 22.58 -1.82 -5.89
C GLU A 38 22.69 -3.23 -6.47
N THR A 39 23.91 -3.79 -6.48
CA THR A 39 24.21 -5.09 -7.09
C THR A 39 23.29 -6.21 -6.60
N VAL A 40 22.95 -6.23 -5.31
CA VAL A 40 22.06 -7.25 -4.75
C VAL A 40 20.66 -7.15 -5.36
N LEU A 41 20.09 -5.95 -5.43
CA LEU A 41 18.74 -5.76 -5.98
C LEU A 41 18.69 -6.08 -7.47
N GLN A 42 19.72 -5.67 -8.21
CA GLN A 42 19.88 -5.97 -9.63
C GLN A 42 20.00 -7.49 -9.87
N THR A 43 20.75 -8.20 -9.04
CA THR A 43 21.00 -9.64 -9.21
C THR A 43 19.72 -10.47 -9.09
N PHE A 44 18.84 -10.14 -8.14
CA PHE A 44 17.60 -10.89 -7.92
C PHE A 44 16.42 -10.35 -8.74
N GLY A 45 16.46 -9.08 -9.19
CA GLY A 45 15.43 -8.50 -10.04
C GLY A 45 14.03 -8.49 -9.41
N ASN A 46 13.95 -8.54 -8.08
CA ASN A 46 12.71 -8.72 -7.33
C ASN A 46 12.13 -7.40 -6.77
N VAL A 47 12.67 -6.26 -7.22
CA VAL A 47 12.22 -4.91 -6.85
C VAL A 47 11.77 -4.18 -8.11
N ASN A 48 10.51 -3.75 -8.12
CA ASN A 48 9.91 -3.02 -9.24
C ASN A 48 9.54 -1.60 -8.81
N VAL A 49 9.77 -0.61 -9.67
CA VAL A 49 9.30 0.76 -9.48
C VAL A 49 8.19 1.04 -10.46
N GLU A 50 7.05 1.50 -9.96
CA GLU A 50 5.96 1.90 -10.84
C GLU A 50 6.30 3.23 -11.54
N GLY A 51 6.29 3.21 -12.87
CA GLY A 51 6.62 4.38 -13.69
C GLY A 51 5.54 5.47 -13.73
N LYS A 52 4.29 5.13 -13.42
CA LYS A 52 3.14 6.05 -13.48
C LYS A 52 2.86 6.66 -12.10
N SER A 53 2.68 7.98 -12.04
CA SER A 53 2.08 8.63 -10.87
C SER A 53 0.56 8.53 -10.91
N TYR A 54 0.01 8.37 -9.72
CA TYR A 54 -1.41 8.58 -9.45
C TYR A 54 -1.54 9.49 -8.26
N ALA A 55 -2.58 10.32 -8.26
CA ALA A 55 -2.89 11.11 -7.08
C ALA A 55 -3.40 10.20 -5.98
N VAL A 56 -2.90 10.39 -4.76
CA VAL A 56 -3.27 9.55 -3.61
C VAL A 56 -3.50 10.44 -2.40
N ASN A 57 -4.62 10.22 -1.73
CA ASN A 57 -4.87 10.75 -0.40
C ASN A 57 -5.11 9.60 0.58
N LYS A 58 -4.29 9.56 1.64
CA LYS A 58 -4.32 8.50 2.67
C LYS A 58 -5.67 8.36 3.39
N MET A 59 -6.46 9.44 3.44
CA MET A 59 -7.78 9.44 4.09
C MET A 59 -8.93 9.11 3.12
N GLY A 60 -8.64 9.05 1.82
CA GLY A 60 -9.64 8.84 0.78
C GLY A 60 -9.60 7.44 0.18
N SER A 61 -10.54 7.18 -0.73
CA SER A 61 -10.63 5.91 -1.47
C SER A 61 -9.47 5.70 -2.45
N SER A 62 -8.77 6.76 -2.86
CA SER A 62 -7.59 6.68 -3.71
C SER A 62 -6.44 5.88 -3.09
N ALA A 63 -6.27 5.91 -1.75
CA ALA A 63 -5.27 5.08 -1.08
C ALA A 63 -5.57 3.58 -1.17
N LEU A 64 -6.85 3.22 -1.05
CA LEU A 64 -7.29 1.84 -1.25
C LEU A 64 -7.14 1.44 -2.73
N ALA A 65 -7.52 2.32 -3.66
CA ALA A 65 -7.36 2.08 -5.09
C ALA A 65 -5.88 1.85 -5.47
N ALA A 66 -4.95 2.66 -4.95
CA ALA A 66 -3.51 2.48 -5.16
C ALA A 66 -3.02 1.13 -4.62
N THR A 67 -3.49 0.75 -3.42
CA THR A 67 -3.13 -0.54 -2.79
C THR A 67 -3.63 -1.73 -3.61
N LEU A 68 -4.88 -1.68 -4.10
CA LEU A 68 -5.45 -2.71 -4.97
C LEU A 68 -4.75 -2.76 -6.32
N HIS A 69 -4.37 -1.61 -6.88
CA HIS A 69 -3.58 -1.55 -8.10
C HIS A 69 -2.21 -2.19 -7.90
N ALA A 70 -1.54 -1.94 -6.77
CA ALA A 70 -0.27 -2.55 -6.40
C ALA A 70 -0.37 -4.08 -6.34
N ALA A 71 -1.40 -4.60 -5.65
CA ALA A 71 -1.65 -6.03 -5.57
C ALA A 71 -1.89 -6.65 -6.96
N ALA A 72 -2.68 -5.99 -7.81
CA ALA A 72 -2.94 -6.44 -9.18
C ALA A 72 -1.66 -6.42 -10.04
N LEU A 73 -0.78 -5.44 -9.87
CA LEU A 73 0.51 -5.39 -10.55
C LEU A 73 1.44 -6.52 -10.08
N LEU A 74 1.55 -6.74 -8.77
CA LEU A 74 2.34 -7.85 -8.24
C LEU A 74 1.86 -9.20 -8.79
N LEU A 75 0.54 -9.48 -8.77
CA LEU A 75 -0.03 -10.70 -9.36
C LEU A 75 0.32 -10.86 -10.86
N LYS A 76 0.41 -9.76 -11.62
CA LYS A 76 0.81 -9.79 -13.04
C LYS A 76 2.30 -10.04 -13.24
N ILE A 77 3.13 -9.53 -12.34
CA ILE A 77 4.60 -9.69 -12.38
C ILE A 77 4.96 -11.12 -11.98
N ASN A 78 4.40 -11.62 -10.89
CA ASN A 78 4.54 -12.98 -10.41
C ASN A 78 3.45 -13.29 -9.38
N SER A 79 2.80 -14.45 -9.50
CA SER A 79 1.80 -14.91 -8.53
C SER A 79 2.37 -15.87 -7.47
N ASP A 80 3.67 -16.16 -7.51
CA ASP A 80 4.36 -17.04 -6.56
C ASP A 80 4.78 -16.28 -5.28
N TRP A 81 3.78 -15.83 -4.53
CA TRP A 81 3.91 -15.27 -3.19
C TRP A 81 2.65 -15.59 -2.37
N ASP A 82 2.81 -15.74 -1.05
CA ASP A 82 1.73 -16.20 -0.18
C ASP A 82 0.95 -15.04 0.48
N TRP A 83 1.65 -13.96 0.87
CA TRP A 83 1.03 -12.83 1.58
C TRP A 83 1.35 -11.48 0.96
N PHE A 84 0.35 -10.59 0.92
CA PHE A 84 0.49 -9.20 0.49
C PHE A 84 0.53 -8.27 1.72
N ILE A 85 1.62 -7.52 1.88
CA ILE A 85 1.83 -6.60 3.01
C ILE A 85 1.97 -5.17 2.49
N PRO A 86 0.92 -4.33 2.56
CA PRO A 86 1.02 -2.93 2.17
C PRO A 86 1.82 -2.15 3.22
N LEU A 87 2.83 -1.41 2.78
CA LEU A 87 3.67 -0.57 3.65
C LEU A 87 3.66 0.88 3.18
N SER A 88 3.79 1.78 4.16
CA SER A 88 4.00 3.20 3.89
C SER A 88 5.48 3.55 3.99
N ALA A 89 5.90 4.67 3.38
CA ALA A 89 7.28 5.15 3.52
C ALA A 89 7.70 5.50 4.96
N SER A 90 6.73 5.65 5.88
CA SER A 90 6.93 5.89 7.32
C SER A 90 6.95 4.61 8.16
N SER A 91 6.68 3.45 7.58
CA SER A 91 6.73 2.16 8.27
C SER A 91 8.20 1.74 8.51
N TYR A 92 8.45 0.94 9.56
CA TYR A 92 9.76 0.34 9.81
C TYR A 92 9.61 -1.01 10.53
N PRO A 93 10.39 -2.05 10.16
CA PRO A 93 10.28 -3.36 10.80
C PRO A 93 10.81 -3.31 12.24
N LEU A 94 10.16 -4.06 13.14
CA LEU A 94 10.58 -4.25 14.53
C LEU A 94 11.37 -5.55 14.75
N MET A 95 11.35 -6.45 13.77
CA MET A 95 12.08 -7.71 13.76
C MET A 95 12.84 -7.82 12.43
N ASN A 96 13.87 -8.65 12.38
CA ASN A 96 14.60 -8.87 11.14
C ASN A 96 13.74 -9.68 10.14
N GLN A 97 14.14 -9.68 8.87
CA GLN A 97 13.37 -10.32 7.82
C GLN A 97 13.39 -11.86 7.91
N ASP A 98 14.47 -12.43 8.43
CA ASP A 98 14.63 -13.89 8.57
C ASP A 98 13.73 -14.46 9.68
N ASP A 99 13.61 -13.75 10.80
CA ASP A 99 12.75 -14.05 11.94
C ASP A 99 11.28 -13.98 11.52
N LEU A 100 10.91 -12.96 10.73
CA LEU A 100 9.56 -12.83 10.19
C LEU A 100 9.22 -14.00 9.26
N LEU A 101 10.13 -14.33 8.33
CA LEU A 101 9.96 -15.48 7.43
C LEU A 101 9.86 -16.79 8.20
N HIS A 102 10.74 -16.99 9.20
CA HIS A 102 10.72 -18.15 10.07
C HIS A 102 9.37 -18.28 10.80
N ALA A 103 8.87 -17.19 11.41
CA ALA A 103 7.57 -17.18 12.06
C ALA A 103 6.44 -17.56 11.09
N PHE A 104 6.47 -17.04 9.85
CA PHE A 104 5.45 -17.30 8.85
C PHE A 104 5.47 -18.74 8.34
N THR A 105 6.60 -19.46 8.45
CA THR A 105 6.65 -20.90 8.08
C THR A 105 5.76 -21.79 8.95
N PHE A 106 5.40 -21.34 10.16
CA PHE A 106 4.51 -22.07 11.07
C PHE A 106 3.03 -21.73 10.87
N LEU A 107 2.71 -20.79 9.97
CA LEU A 107 1.35 -20.31 9.75
C LEU A 107 0.77 -20.90 8.45
N PRO A 108 -0.52 -21.29 8.45
CA PRO A 108 -1.21 -21.61 7.21
C PRO A 108 -1.20 -20.42 6.24
N ARG A 109 -0.93 -20.69 4.96
CA ARG A 109 -0.82 -19.68 3.89
C ARG A 109 -2.15 -19.03 3.50
N ASP A 110 -3.27 -19.63 3.90
CA ASP A 110 -4.63 -19.14 3.67
C ASP A 110 -5.13 -18.17 4.75
N LEU A 111 -4.27 -17.77 5.69
CA LEU A 111 -4.60 -16.78 6.73
C LEU A 111 -4.45 -15.34 6.25
N ASN A 112 -5.38 -14.49 6.71
CA ASN A 112 -5.33 -13.04 6.56
C ASN A 112 -5.20 -12.37 7.94
N PHE A 113 -4.31 -11.38 8.04
CA PHE A 113 -4.08 -10.61 9.26
C PHE A 113 -4.65 -9.20 9.07
N ILE A 114 -5.82 -8.95 9.62
CA ILE A 114 -6.52 -7.67 9.53
C ILE A 114 -6.94 -7.26 10.94
N ASP A 115 -6.53 -6.07 11.36
CA ASP A 115 -6.98 -5.50 12.63
C ASP A 115 -8.47 -5.14 12.54
N TYR A 116 -9.25 -5.51 13.55
CA TYR A 116 -10.68 -5.28 13.60
C TYR A 116 -11.09 -4.75 14.97
N VAL A 117 -11.83 -3.64 14.98
CA VAL A 117 -12.38 -3.03 16.19
C VAL A 117 -13.89 -3.31 16.24
N SER A 118 -14.31 -4.11 17.20
CA SER A 118 -15.69 -4.66 17.28
C SER A 118 -16.76 -3.73 17.85
N ASN A 119 -16.38 -2.58 18.39
CA ASN A 119 -17.35 -1.62 18.92
C ASN A 119 -16.92 -0.20 18.56
N PRO A 120 -17.15 0.21 17.31
CA PRO A 120 -16.94 1.57 16.93
C PRO A 120 -17.89 2.47 17.72
N GLY A 121 -17.36 3.35 18.57
CA GLY A 121 -18.18 4.24 19.40
C GLY A 121 -19.11 5.11 18.55
N TRP A 122 -20.08 5.80 19.19
CA TRP A 122 -21.09 6.62 18.50
C TRP A 122 -20.54 7.61 17.46
N LYS A 123 -19.28 8.08 17.62
CA LYS A 123 -18.57 8.93 16.67
C LYS A 123 -18.30 8.23 15.32
N GLN A 124 -17.90 6.96 15.35
CA GLN A 124 -17.61 6.18 14.14
C GLN A 124 -18.88 5.86 13.35
N ARG A 125 -20.05 5.67 14.00
CA ARG A 125 -21.33 5.52 13.29
C ARG A 125 -21.70 6.76 12.46
N GLY A 126 -21.38 7.96 12.95
CA GLY A 126 -21.55 9.21 12.20
C GLY A 126 -20.60 9.32 11.01
N GLU A 127 -19.40 8.77 11.12
CA GLU A 127 -18.42 8.74 10.02
C GLU A 127 -18.84 7.78 8.89
N VAL A 128 -19.42 6.62 9.21
CA VAL A 128 -19.80 5.66 8.15
C VAL A 128 -20.92 6.20 7.24
N ASN A 129 -21.80 7.03 7.79
CA ASN A 129 -22.86 7.66 7.00
C ASN A 129 -22.36 8.86 6.18
N ARG A 130 -21.13 9.33 6.40
CA ARG A 130 -20.60 10.51 5.73
C ARG A 130 -20.18 10.17 4.31
N ILE A 131 -20.55 11.03 3.36
CA ILE A 131 -20.11 10.90 1.97
C ILE A 131 -18.77 11.60 1.85
N VAL A 132 -17.77 10.86 1.38
CA VAL A 132 -16.41 11.37 1.11
C VAL A 132 -16.21 11.43 -0.39
N VAL A 133 -15.91 12.62 -0.89
CA VAL A 133 -15.51 12.85 -2.27
C VAL A 133 -13.99 12.91 -2.30
N ASP A 134 -13.39 11.95 -2.99
CA ASP A 134 -11.95 11.90 -3.21
C ASP A 134 -11.60 12.32 -4.65
N PRO A 135 -11.14 13.58 -4.87
CA PRO A 135 -10.80 14.06 -6.20
C PRO A 135 -9.61 13.31 -6.83
N ASN A 136 -8.78 12.65 -6.01
CA ASN A 136 -7.56 11.97 -6.45
C ASN A 136 -7.84 10.73 -7.31
N LEU A 137 -9.07 10.23 -7.33
CA LEU A 137 -9.48 9.18 -8.26
C LEU A 137 -9.55 9.66 -9.72
N TYR A 138 -9.73 10.97 -9.94
CA TYR A 138 -9.95 11.55 -11.27
C TYR A 138 -8.88 12.58 -11.65
N TYR A 139 -8.31 13.27 -10.66
CA TYR A 139 -7.28 14.29 -10.88
C TYR A 139 -5.87 13.71 -10.80
N LYS A 140 -4.93 14.39 -11.45
CA LYS A 140 -3.52 13.99 -11.52
C LYS A 140 -2.66 14.58 -10.41
N SER A 141 -3.23 15.40 -9.52
CA SER A 141 -2.51 16.08 -8.45
C SER A 141 -3.11 15.74 -7.09
N ASN A 142 -2.23 15.48 -6.11
CA ASN A 142 -2.62 15.25 -4.73
C ASN A 142 -3.46 16.42 -4.20
N THR A 143 -4.71 16.14 -3.85
CA THR A 143 -5.70 17.11 -3.41
C THR A 143 -6.32 16.65 -2.09
N PRO A 144 -6.70 17.57 -1.17
CA PRO A 144 -7.49 17.20 0.01
C PRO A 144 -8.80 16.51 -0.38
N ILE A 145 -9.26 15.58 0.47
CA ILE A 145 -10.62 15.03 0.34
C ILE A 145 -11.63 16.08 0.79
N ASN A 146 -12.82 16.00 0.19
CA ASN A 146 -13.96 16.83 0.58
C ASN A 146 -15.05 15.94 1.16
N TYR A 147 -15.82 16.52 2.07
CA TYR A 147 -16.97 15.86 2.64
C TYR A 147 -18.22 16.53 2.11
N ASP A 148 -19.19 15.71 1.70
CA ASP A 148 -20.49 16.23 1.31
C ASP A 148 -21.26 16.74 2.54
N VAL A 149 -22.20 17.65 2.29
CA VAL A 149 -23.16 18.11 3.29
C VAL A 149 -24.18 17.01 3.59
N GLU A 150 -24.51 16.21 2.58
CA GLU A 150 -25.43 15.09 2.70
C GLU A 150 -24.78 13.84 3.32
N THR A 151 -25.62 13.00 3.91
CA THR A 151 -25.21 11.70 4.46
C THR A 151 -25.97 10.60 3.75
N ARG A 152 -25.38 9.41 3.71
CA ARG A 152 -25.99 8.19 3.17
C ARG A 152 -26.17 7.16 4.27
N LYS A 153 -27.13 6.25 4.09
CA LYS A 153 -27.24 5.03 4.89
C LYS A 153 -26.76 3.86 4.01
N PRO A 154 -25.60 3.24 4.28
CA PRO A 154 -25.17 2.07 3.53
C PRO A 154 -26.19 0.93 3.65
N ASP A 155 -26.56 0.33 2.52
CA ASP A 155 -27.51 -0.79 2.42
C ASP A 155 -26.87 -2.06 1.84
N ALA A 156 -25.69 -1.95 1.21
CA ALA A 156 -24.97 -3.07 0.62
C ALA A 156 -24.30 -4.02 1.63
N PHE A 157 -24.06 -3.57 2.87
CA PHE A 157 -23.40 -4.37 3.92
C PHE A 157 -23.80 -3.89 5.31
N GLU A 158 -23.72 -4.80 6.28
CA GLU A 158 -23.90 -4.48 7.70
C GLU A 158 -22.59 -3.96 8.31
N ILE A 159 -22.70 -2.96 9.19
CA ILE A 159 -21.58 -2.40 9.93
C ILE A 159 -21.69 -2.96 11.36
N PHE A 160 -20.75 -3.84 11.72
CA PHE A 160 -20.68 -4.50 13.03
C PHE A 160 -19.87 -3.69 14.02
#